data_AF-A0A972D7J3-F1
#
_entry.id   AF-A0A972D7J3-F1
#
_cell.length_a   1.000
_cell.length_b   1.000
_cell.length_c   1.000
_cell.angle_alpha   90.00
_cell.angle_beta   90.00
_cell.angle_gamma   90.00
#
_symmetry.space_group_name_H-M   'P 1'
#
loop_
_entity.id
_entity.type
_entity.pdbx_description
1 polymer ?
#
loop_
_entity_poly.entity_id
_entity_poly.type
_entity_poly.pdbx_seq_one_letter_code
_entity_poly.pdbx_strand_id
1 'polypeptide(L)'
;MTAHPERGARFLLELEGGDDAEARYALTIFTPGAALRGRARVSAESGEVEVDVAEAPEVLVGEARALAKTLVNPRRTEGRWKRRLMRWREV
;
A
#
# COMPACT_ATOMS: atom_id res chain seq x y z
N MET A 1 15.79 -2.50 16.37
CA MET A 1 16.06 -1.99 15.01
C MET A 1 15.41 -0.62 14.93
N THR A 2 16.21 0.43 15.12
CA THR A 2 15.71 1.82 15.12
C THR A 2 15.57 2.24 13.67
N ALA A 3 14.35 2.57 13.23
CA ALA A 3 14.12 3.01 11.86
C ALA A 3 14.94 4.29 11.61
N HIS A 4 15.91 4.25 10.70
CA HIS A 4 16.65 5.42 10.26
C HIS A 4 15.83 6.10 9.17
N PRO A 5 15.18 7.24 9.44
CA PRO A 5 14.26 7.86 8.49
C PRO A 5 14.95 8.19 7.16
N GLU A 6 16.28 8.38 7.18
CA GLU A 6 17.09 8.83 6.05
C GLU A 6 17.32 7.77 4.97
N ARG A 7 17.00 6.49 5.24
CA ARG A 7 17.23 5.36 4.31
C ARG A 7 16.02 4.47 4.12
N GLY A 8 14.83 5.06 4.10
CA GLY A 8 13.62 4.30 3.85
C GLY A 8 12.40 5.18 3.61
N ALA A 9 11.27 4.51 3.46
CA ALA A 9 9.99 5.16 3.29
C ALA A 9 8.93 4.50 4.19
N ARG A 10 8.02 5.34 4.68
CA ARG A 10 6.81 4.88 5.37
C ARG A 10 5.66 4.89 4.39
N PHE A 11 4.98 3.77 4.28
CA PHE A 11 3.83 3.58 3.41
C PHE A 11 2.57 3.53 4.28
N LEU A 12 1.52 4.21 3.83
CA LEU A 12 0.20 4.22 4.45
C LEU A 12 -0.84 3.93 3.37
N LEU A 13 -1.61 2.85 3.56
CA LEU A 13 -2.77 2.49 2.77
C LEU A 13 -4.01 2.64 3.65
N GLU A 14 -4.97 3.44 3.22
CA GLU A 14 -6.25 3.68 3.91
C GLU A 14 -7.40 3.30 2.99
N LEU A 15 -8.28 2.42 3.47
CA LEU A 15 -9.40 1.90 2.68
C LEU A 15 -10.38 3.04 2.40
N GLU A 16 -10.60 3.33 1.12
CA GLU A 16 -11.62 4.30 0.67
C GLU A 16 -12.96 3.61 0.44
N GLY A 17 -12.93 2.35 0.01
CA GLY A 17 -14.12 1.53 -0.24
C GLY A 17 -13.76 0.23 -0.94
N GLY A 18 -14.71 -0.69 -0.98
CA GLY A 18 -14.53 -2.01 -1.59
C GLY A 18 -15.68 -2.95 -1.29
N ASP A 19 -15.72 -4.03 -2.03
CA ASP A 19 -16.65 -5.17 -1.91
C ASP A 19 -15.87 -6.48 -1.85
N ASP A 20 -16.52 -7.64 -1.81
CA ASP A 20 -15.80 -8.91 -1.65
C ASP A 20 -14.80 -9.23 -2.79
N ALA A 21 -14.93 -8.61 -3.96
CA ALA A 21 -14.06 -8.82 -5.11
C ALA A 21 -12.89 -7.83 -5.14
N GLU A 22 -13.07 -6.62 -4.64
CA GLU A 22 -12.08 -5.55 -4.80
C GLU A 22 -12.06 -4.54 -3.65
N ALA A 23 -10.86 -4.03 -3.35
CA ALA A 23 -10.69 -2.85 -2.52
C ALA A 23 -9.87 -1.74 -3.16
N ARG A 24 -10.28 -0.50 -2.88
CA ARG A 24 -9.62 0.75 -3.27
C ARG A 24 -9.06 1.44 -2.03
N TYR A 25 -7.81 1.85 -2.14
CA TYR A 25 -7.04 2.46 -1.06
C TYR A 25 -6.44 3.80 -1.47
N ALA A 26 -6.52 4.78 -0.59
CA ALA A 26 -5.66 5.94 -0.62
C ALA A 26 -4.25 5.52 -0.17
N LEU A 27 -3.24 5.85 -0.97
CA LEU A 27 -1.84 5.58 -0.68
C LEU A 27 -1.10 6.88 -0.37
N THR A 28 -0.35 6.90 0.73
CA THR A 28 0.64 7.94 1.02
C THR A 28 2.00 7.30 1.29
N ILE A 29 3.03 7.79 0.60
CA ILE A 29 4.43 7.41 0.77
C ILE A 29 5.17 8.58 1.39
N PHE A 30 5.62 8.43 2.62
CA PHE A 30 6.43 9.43 3.33
C PHE A 30 7.91 9.08 3.14
N THR A 31 8.65 9.99 2.51
CA THR A 31 10.10 9.97 2.41
C THR A 31 10.67 11.08 3.31
N PRO A 32 12.00 11.18 3.51
CA PRO A 32 12.61 12.30 4.24
C PRO A 32 12.26 13.68 3.67
N GLY A 33 12.12 13.79 2.36
CA GLY A 33 11.95 15.08 1.67
C GLY A 33 10.53 15.40 1.24
N ALA A 34 9.62 14.41 1.20
CA ALA A 34 8.28 14.61 0.65
C ALA A 34 7.25 13.58 1.14
N ALA A 35 5.97 13.90 0.92
CA ALA A 35 4.87 12.94 1.00
C ALA A 35 4.22 12.83 -0.38
N LEU A 36 4.34 11.66 -1.00
CA LEU A 36 3.74 11.35 -2.30
C LEU A 36 2.38 10.72 -2.06
N ARG A 37 1.36 11.16 -2.79
CA ARG A 37 -0.01 10.65 -2.67
C ARG A 37 -0.43 9.95 -3.96
N GLY A 38 -1.20 8.90 -3.80
CA GLY A 38 -1.73 8.13 -4.91
C GLY A 38 -2.81 7.16 -4.45
N ARG A 39 -3.05 6.12 -5.25
CA ARG A 39 -4.08 5.13 -5.00
C ARG A 39 -3.55 3.73 -5.24
N ALA A 40 -4.15 2.76 -4.57
CA ALA A 40 -3.95 1.35 -4.85
C ALA A 40 -5.29 0.64 -5.01
N ARG A 41 -5.36 -0.28 -5.97
CA ARG A 41 -6.49 -1.17 -6.21
C ARG A 41 -6.02 -2.61 -6.04
N VAL A 42 -6.81 -3.41 -5.33
CA VAL A 42 -6.47 -4.79 -5.00
C VAL A 42 -7.64 -5.68 -5.38
N SER A 43 -7.38 -6.66 -6.25
CA SER A 43 -8.36 -7.70 -6.62
C SER A 43 -8.22 -8.92 -5.71
N ALA A 44 -9.32 -9.38 -5.12
CA ALA A 44 -9.40 -10.61 -4.35
C ALA A 44 -9.22 -11.86 -5.23
N GLU A 45 -9.80 -11.81 -6.44
CA GLU A 45 -9.88 -12.95 -7.35
C GLU A 45 -8.54 -13.22 -8.03
N SER A 46 -7.97 -12.21 -8.68
CA SER A 46 -6.70 -12.36 -9.42
C SER A 46 -5.47 -12.15 -8.52
N GLY A 47 -5.65 -11.52 -7.35
CA GLY A 47 -4.53 -11.08 -6.52
C GLY A 47 -3.71 -9.95 -7.16
N GLU A 48 -4.23 -9.36 -8.24
CA GLU A 48 -3.59 -8.26 -8.93
C GLU A 48 -3.65 -6.98 -8.10
N VAL A 49 -2.61 -6.17 -8.27
CA VAL A 49 -2.44 -4.91 -7.57
C VAL A 49 -2.01 -3.84 -8.54
N GLU A 50 -2.85 -2.82 -8.65
CA GLU A 50 -2.55 -1.59 -9.38
C GLU A 50 -2.17 -0.52 -8.36
N VAL A 51 -1.08 0.21 -8.63
CA VAL A 51 -0.63 1.33 -7.81
C VAL A 51 -0.37 2.49 -8.76
N ASP A 52 -1.00 3.61 -8.46
CA ASP A 52 -0.83 4.86 -9.20
C ASP A 52 -0.42 5.96 -8.21
N VAL A 53 0.83 6.43 -8.34
CA VAL A 53 1.38 7.51 -7.53
C VAL A 53 2.18 8.40 -8.47
N ALA A 54 1.68 9.61 -8.72
CA ALA A 54 2.35 10.56 -9.59
C ALA A 54 3.76 10.89 -9.05
N GLU A 55 4.73 10.95 -9.96
CA GLU A 55 6.10 11.40 -9.69
C GLU A 55 6.86 10.56 -8.65
N ALA A 56 6.35 9.37 -8.30
CA ALA A 56 7.04 8.45 -7.42
C ALA A 56 8.14 7.66 -8.15
N PRO A 57 9.37 7.57 -7.58
CA PRO A 57 10.38 6.65 -8.07
C PRO A 57 9.87 5.21 -8.15
N GLU A 58 10.27 4.49 -9.20
CA GLU A 58 9.79 3.12 -9.48
C GLU A 58 10.01 2.15 -8.32
N VAL A 59 11.13 2.29 -7.59
CA VAL A 59 11.41 1.48 -6.39
C VAL A 59 10.32 1.62 -5.32
N LEU A 60 9.81 2.83 -5.10
CA LEU A 60 8.76 3.08 -4.12
C LEU A 60 7.41 2.53 -4.61
N VAL A 61 7.14 2.62 -5.91
CA VAL A 61 5.94 2.02 -6.53
C VAL A 61 5.98 0.49 -6.38
N GLY A 62 7.15 -0.13 -6.60
CA GLY A 62 7.37 -1.56 -6.40
C GLY A 62 7.11 -2.00 -4.95
N GLU A 63 7.66 -1.27 -3.98
CA GLU A 63 7.45 -1.54 -2.56
C GLU A 63 5.98 -1.34 -2.13
N ALA A 64 5.33 -0.29 -2.64
CA ALA A 64 3.91 -0.05 -2.41
C ALA A 64 3.05 -1.20 -2.96
N ARG A 65 3.35 -1.68 -4.17
CA ARG A 65 2.66 -2.83 -4.79
C ARG A 65 2.88 -4.10 -3.98
N ALA A 66 4.10 -4.38 -3.54
CA ALA A 66 4.40 -5.53 -2.69
C ALA A 66 3.68 -5.46 -1.33
N LEU A 67 3.59 -4.28 -0.73
CA LEU A 67 2.82 -4.05 0.50
C LEU A 67 1.32 -4.25 0.28
N ALA A 68 0.74 -3.66 -0.77
CA ALA A 68 -0.67 -3.79 -1.09
C ALA A 68 -1.06 -5.25 -1.40
N LYS A 69 -0.16 -6.04 -2.00
CA LYS A 69 -0.38 -7.48 -2.21
C LYS A 69 -0.59 -8.25 -0.90
N THR A 70 -0.06 -7.77 0.23
CA THR A 70 -0.31 -8.40 1.54
C THR A 70 -1.75 -8.21 2.06
N LEU A 71 -2.52 -7.30 1.45
CA LEU A 71 -3.94 -7.11 1.72
C LEU A 71 -4.79 -8.21 1.07
N VAL A 72 -4.27 -8.88 0.03
CA VAL A 72 -4.83 -10.12 -0.53
C VAL A 72 -4.52 -11.24 0.46
N ASN A 73 -5.40 -11.45 1.45
CA ASN A 73 -5.29 -12.60 2.34
C ASN A 73 -6.58 -13.44 2.32
N PRO A 74 -6.59 -14.57 1.60
CA PRO A 74 -7.77 -15.42 1.47
C PRO A 74 -8.19 -16.12 2.78
N ARG A 75 -7.35 -16.08 3.83
CA ARG A 75 -7.62 -16.74 5.12
C ARG A 75 -7.92 -15.76 6.27
N ARG A 76 -7.76 -14.46 6.06
CA ARG A 76 -8.01 -13.44 7.08
C ARG A 76 -8.87 -12.35 6.49
N THR A 77 -10.16 -12.55 6.53
CA THR A 77 -11.09 -11.61 7.16
C THR A 77 -12.49 -12.21 7.06
N GLU A 78 -13.31 -11.92 8.06
CA GLU A 78 -14.75 -12.14 8.04
C GLU A 78 -15.40 -11.23 6.97
N GLY A 79 -15.02 -11.42 5.69
CA GLY A 79 -15.48 -10.66 4.53
C GLY A 79 -15.15 -9.16 4.54
N ARG A 80 -14.06 -8.71 5.18
CA ARG A 80 -13.77 -7.26 5.29
C ARG A 80 -12.31 -6.90 5.12
N TRP A 81 -12.02 -6.15 4.07
CA TRP A 81 -10.73 -5.52 3.82
C TRP A 81 -10.15 -4.79 5.03
N LYS A 82 -8.83 -4.84 5.17
CA LYS A 82 -8.14 -4.13 6.24
C LYS A 82 -8.34 -2.62 6.03
N ARG A 83 -8.93 -1.94 7.02
CA ARG A 83 -9.21 -0.50 6.94
C ARG A 83 -7.98 0.37 6.79
N ARG A 84 -6.85 -0.01 7.41
CA ARG A 84 -5.61 0.76 7.38
C ARG A 84 -4.38 -0.13 7.53
N LEU A 85 -3.38 0.06 6.67
CA LEU A 85 -2.09 -0.63 6.72
C LEU A 85 -0.97 0.41 6.66
N MET A 86 -0.12 0.44 7.69
CA MET A 86 1.08 1.27 7.72
C MET A 86 2.30 0.39 7.88
N ARG A 87 3.35 0.65 7.10
CA ARG A 87 4.60 -0.12 7.15
C ARG A 87 5.80 0.75 6.80
N TRP A 88 6.89 0.56 7.53
CA TRP A 88 8.22 1.06 7.14
C TRP A 88 8.90 0.05 6.22
N ARG A 89 9.53 0.53 5.15
CA ARG A 89 10.43 -0.25 4.29
C ARG A 89 11.78 0.45 4.20
N GLU A 90 12.84 -0.34 4.33
CA GLU A 90 14.17 0.06 3.90
C GLU A 90 14.16 -0.02 2.37
N VAL A 91 14.58 1.07 1.72
CA VAL A 91 14.58 1.22 0.26
C VAL A 91 15.93 1.65 -0.26
#